data_AF-A0A966TYK7-F1
#
_entry.id   AF-A0A966TYK7-F1
#
_cell.length_a   1.000
_cell.length_b   1.000
_cell.length_c   1.000
_cell.angle_alpha   90.00
_cell.angle_beta   90.00
_cell.angle_gamma   90.00
#
_symmetry.space_group_name_H-M   'P 1'
#
loop_
_entity.id
_entity.type
_entity.pdbx_description
1 polymer ?
#
loop_
_entity_poly.entity_id
_entity_poly.type
_entity_poly.pdbx_seq_one_letter_code
_entity_poly.pdbx_strand_id
1 'polypeptide(L)'
;GPLDVTRQILGGRLGEYVALRDQVLPRMQAELDVSAAELARRMDAQGLRLFTDASGNIPDRMLGYVAGGYAGFAQAIRVNSAVESNPAALRDGTHAVSAVSGGPTAFSPNPSGGPAGFVTLLDRVLDHSLGNTASDGNPWPGFPSGGLGPDGSLTSAIANASTVEDYATQLVRVHTEARAEATTAKDNATAMQQGITARISKQSGVDSDTEMAALVQLQNAYAANARVMTTAQAMFDALMGAVR
;
A
#
# COMPACT_ATOMS: atom_id res chain seq x y z
N GLY A 1 3.06 -14.23 27.36
CA GLY A 1 2.86 -14.26 25.90
C GLY A 1 4.08 -13.65 25.23
N PRO A 2 4.38 -13.99 23.97
CA PRO A 2 5.47 -13.36 23.23
C PRO A 2 5.24 -11.84 23.20
N LEU A 3 6.28 -11.08 23.52
CA LEU A 3 6.23 -9.61 23.58
C LEU A 3 6.17 -9.09 22.14
N ASP A 4 5.07 -8.43 21.76
CA ASP A 4 4.95 -7.79 20.46
C ASP A 4 5.80 -6.51 20.45
N VAL A 5 7.02 -6.65 19.95
CA VAL A 5 7.99 -5.55 19.82
C VAL A 5 7.69 -4.65 18.63
N THR A 6 6.78 -5.01 17.71
CA THR A 6 6.52 -4.20 16.51
C THR A 6 5.87 -2.86 16.84
N ARG A 7 5.04 -2.84 17.90
CA ARG A 7 4.46 -1.61 18.46
C ARG A 7 5.49 -0.69 19.12
N GLN A 8 6.71 -1.17 19.38
CA GLN A 8 7.80 -0.39 19.98
C GLN A 8 8.77 0.18 18.93
N ILE A 9 8.71 -0.30 17.68
CA ILE A 9 9.52 0.19 16.57
C ILE A 9 8.80 1.35 15.89
N LEU A 10 8.78 2.50 16.57
CA LEU A 10 8.17 3.73 16.09
C LEU A 10 9.21 4.58 15.35
N GLY A 11 9.49 4.22 14.10
CA GLY A 11 10.22 5.10 13.18
C GLY A 11 11.39 4.46 12.42
N GLY A 12 11.97 5.27 11.53
CA GLY A 12 12.98 4.82 10.59
C GLY A 12 12.45 3.77 9.61
N ARG A 13 13.34 3.16 8.83
CA ARG A 13 12.95 2.20 7.79
C ARG A 13 12.19 0.98 8.33
N LEU A 14 12.53 0.50 9.53
CA LEU A 14 11.86 -0.66 10.13
C LEU A 14 10.43 -0.32 10.56
N GLY A 15 10.20 0.85 11.17
CA GLY A 15 8.85 1.30 11.51
C GLY A 15 7.96 1.47 10.27
N GLU A 16 8.51 2.04 9.19
CA GLU A 16 7.78 2.16 7.92
C GLU A 16 7.46 0.80 7.29
N TYR A 17 8.36 -0.18 7.35
CA TYR A 17 8.05 -1.53 6.88
C TYR A 17 6.96 -2.21 7.71
N VAL A 18 6.95 -1.99 9.03
CA VAL A 18 5.88 -2.49 9.90
C VAL A 18 4.55 -1.82 9.54
N ALA A 19 4.53 -0.49 9.34
CA ALA A 19 3.32 0.22 8.89
C ALA A 19 2.81 -0.28 7.53
N LEU A 20 3.71 -0.52 6.57
CA LEU A 20 3.37 -1.10 5.29
C LEU A 20 2.75 -2.48 5.44
N ARG A 21 3.39 -3.35 6.23
CA ARG A 21 2.97 -4.75 6.43
C ARG A 21 1.64 -4.85 7.17
N ASP A 22 1.42 -4.03 8.18
CA ASP A 22 0.31 -4.23 9.13
C ASP A 22 -0.91 -3.35 8.82
N GLN A 23 -0.72 -2.24 8.09
CA GLN A 23 -1.80 -1.30 7.81
C GLN A 23 -1.98 -1.04 6.32
N VAL A 24 -0.93 -0.60 5.62
CA VAL A 24 -1.08 -0.09 4.25
C VAL A 24 -1.41 -1.22 3.26
N LEU A 25 -0.59 -2.26 3.20
CA LEU A 25 -0.78 -3.36 2.25
C LEU A 25 -2.03 -4.19 2.57
N PRO A 26 -2.33 -4.54 3.84
CA PRO A 26 -3.58 -5.22 4.17
C PRO A 26 -4.82 -4.39 3.84
N ARG A 27 -4.79 -3.06 4.05
CA ARG A 27 -5.90 -2.17 3.65
C ARG A 27 -6.08 -2.17 2.14
N MET A 28 -5.00 -2.00 1.37
CA MET A 28 -5.05 -2.03 -0.10
C MET A 28 -5.60 -3.36 -0.63
N GLN A 29 -5.20 -4.48 -0.02
CA GLN A 29 -5.75 -5.80 -0.35
C GLN A 29 -7.24 -5.89 -0.02
N ALA A 30 -7.66 -5.39 1.15
CA ALA A 30 -9.07 -5.38 1.53
C ALA A 30 -9.93 -4.52 0.59
N GLU A 31 -9.41 -3.40 0.09
CA GLU A 31 -10.09 -2.55 -0.90
C GLU A 31 -10.29 -3.27 -2.23
N LEU A 32 -9.27 -4.02 -2.69
CA LEU A 32 -9.40 -4.88 -3.87
C LEU A 32 -10.45 -5.97 -3.66
N ASP A 33 -10.40 -6.66 -2.52
CA ASP A 33 -11.35 -7.70 -2.16
C ASP A 33 -12.79 -7.18 -2.10
N VAL A 34 -13.00 -6.01 -1.51
CA VAL A 34 -14.30 -5.32 -1.48
C VAL A 34 -14.79 -5.00 -2.89
N SER A 35 -13.93 -4.48 -3.76
CA SER A 35 -14.32 -4.18 -5.15
C SER A 35 -14.76 -5.43 -5.92
N ALA A 36 -13.99 -6.52 -5.79
CA ALA A 36 -14.25 -7.79 -6.48
C ALA A 36 -15.52 -8.45 -5.95
N ALA A 37 -15.68 -8.49 -4.62
CA ALA A 37 -16.86 -9.04 -3.97
C ALA A 37 -18.13 -8.27 -4.35
N GLU A 38 -18.07 -6.93 -4.37
CA GLU A 38 -19.24 -6.12 -4.70
C GLU A 38 -19.61 -6.21 -6.18
N LEU A 39 -18.64 -6.31 -7.09
CA LEU A 39 -18.90 -6.61 -8.50
C LEU A 39 -19.63 -7.96 -8.66
N ALA A 40 -19.08 -9.02 -8.06
CA ALA A 40 -19.68 -10.36 -8.11
C ALA A 40 -21.10 -10.36 -7.53
N ARG A 41 -21.27 -9.71 -6.38
CA ARG A 41 -22.55 -9.65 -5.66
C ARG A 41 -23.61 -8.84 -6.41
N ARG A 42 -23.26 -7.72 -7.03
CA ARG A 42 -24.23 -6.91 -7.80
C ARG A 42 -24.76 -7.67 -9.01
N MET A 43 -23.90 -8.40 -9.72
CA MET A 43 -24.32 -9.28 -10.82
C MET A 43 -25.19 -10.44 -10.33
N ASP A 44 -24.78 -11.11 -9.26
CA ASP A 44 -25.53 -12.23 -8.66
C ASP A 44 -26.92 -11.77 -8.23
N ALA A 45 -27.00 -10.62 -7.54
CA ALA A 45 -28.26 -10.04 -7.10
C ALA A 45 -29.23 -9.68 -8.26
N GLN A 46 -28.74 -9.51 -9.49
CA GLN A 46 -29.57 -9.34 -10.68
C GLN A 46 -29.99 -10.65 -11.36
N GLY A 47 -29.53 -11.81 -10.85
CA GLY A 47 -29.81 -13.15 -11.36
C GLY A 47 -28.64 -13.79 -12.12
N LEU A 48 -27.49 -13.12 -12.19
CA LEU A 48 -26.30 -13.57 -12.92
C LEU A 48 -25.13 -13.82 -11.96
N ARG A 49 -25.00 -15.05 -11.47
CA ARG A 49 -23.84 -15.54 -10.73
C ARG A 49 -22.64 -15.76 -11.67
N LEU A 50 -22.10 -14.66 -12.21
CA LEU A 50 -20.99 -14.70 -13.15
C LEU A 50 -19.67 -14.98 -12.45
N PHE A 51 -19.42 -14.31 -11.33
CA PHE A 51 -18.14 -14.38 -10.63
C PHE A 51 -18.30 -15.05 -9.27
N THR A 52 -17.42 -16.02 -8.98
CA THR A 52 -17.40 -16.77 -7.71
C THR A 52 -15.96 -17.10 -7.32
N ASP A 53 -15.77 -17.69 -6.14
CA ASP A 53 -14.55 -18.42 -5.81
C ASP A 53 -14.52 -19.82 -6.48
N ALA A 54 -13.51 -20.65 -6.14
CA ALA A 54 -13.38 -22.02 -6.63
C ALA A 54 -14.56 -22.94 -6.29
N SER A 55 -15.21 -22.65 -5.17
CA SER A 55 -16.27 -23.45 -4.59
C SER A 55 -17.66 -22.98 -5.07
N GLY A 56 -17.72 -21.93 -5.90
CA GLY A 56 -18.98 -21.36 -6.38
C GLY A 56 -19.62 -20.35 -5.43
N ASN A 57 -18.88 -19.88 -4.41
CA ASN A 57 -19.38 -18.94 -3.42
C ASN A 57 -19.12 -17.49 -3.83
N ILE A 58 -19.97 -16.61 -3.30
CA ILE A 58 -19.80 -15.15 -3.35
C ILE A 58 -19.72 -14.67 -1.90
N PRO A 59 -18.89 -13.66 -1.59
CA PRO A 59 -18.80 -13.11 -0.25
C PRO A 59 -20.16 -12.59 0.26
N ASP A 60 -20.47 -12.92 1.51
CA ASP A 60 -21.70 -12.48 2.18
C ASP A 60 -21.49 -11.16 2.92
N ARG A 61 -22.10 -10.12 2.39
CA ARG A 61 -22.06 -8.75 2.95
C ARG A 61 -22.72 -8.61 4.32
N MET A 62 -23.56 -9.56 4.74
CA MET A 62 -24.21 -9.52 6.06
C MET A 62 -23.24 -9.94 7.18
N LEU A 63 -22.10 -10.52 6.81
CA LEU A 63 -21.03 -10.93 7.71
C LEU A 63 -19.84 -9.96 7.60
N GLY A 64 -19.01 -9.92 8.64
CA GLY A 64 -17.78 -9.11 8.65
C GLY A 64 -16.74 -9.61 7.63
N TYR A 65 -15.74 -8.79 7.28
CA TYR A 65 -14.79 -9.03 6.19
C TYR A 65 -14.24 -10.47 6.10
N VAL A 66 -13.75 -11.04 7.20
CA VAL A 66 -13.24 -12.42 7.20
C VAL A 66 -14.38 -13.46 7.16
N ALA A 67 -15.38 -13.33 8.03
CA ALA A 67 -16.47 -14.30 8.15
C ALA A 67 -17.37 -14.36 6.90
N GLY A 68 -17.50 -13.23 6.21
CA GLY A 68 -18.22 -13.11 4.94
C GLY A 68 -17.40 -13.57 3.74
N GLY A 69 -16.14 -13.99 3.91
CA GLY A 69 -15.33 -14.50 2.81
C GLY A 69 -14.79 -13.43 1.86
N TYR A 70 -14.74 -12.16 2.28
CA TYR A 70 -14.11 -11.11 1.47
C TYR A 70 -12.59 -11.31 1.39
N ALA A 71 -11.96 -11.72 2.49
CA ALA A 71 -10.51 -11.85 2.58
C ALA A 71 -9.95 -12.78 1.48
N GLY A 72 -9.17 -12.20 0.56
CA GLY A 72 -8.57 -12.90 -0.58
C GLY A 72 -9.49 -13.15 -1.76
N PHE A 73 -10.74 -12.68 -1.73
CA PHE A 73 -11.69 -12.91 -2.82
C PHE A 73 -11.22 -12.32 -4.15
N ALA A 74 -10.55 -11.16 -4.15
CA ALA A 74 -10.02 -10.57 -5.39
C ALA A 74 -8.96 -11.45 -6.08
N GLN A 75 -8.26 -12.30 -5.31
CA GLN A 75 -7.30 -13.26 -5.86
C GLN A 75 -7.97 -14.57 -6.30
N ALA A 76 -9.09 -14.92 -5.66
CA ALA A 76 -9.81 -16.17 -5.89
C ALA A 76 -10.91 -16.07 -6.95
N ILE A 77 -11.37 -14.86 -7.25
CA ILE A 77 -12.45 -14.54 -8.18
C ILE A 77 -12.17 -15.13 -9.56
N ARG A 78 -13.17 -15.80 -10.11
CA ARG A 78 -13.14 -16.43 -11.43
C ARG A 78 -14.55 -16.46 -12.03
N VAL A 79 -14.64 -16.79 -13.31
CA VAL A 79 -15.94 -17.09 -13.92
C VAL A 79 -16.50 -18.38 -13.31
N ASN A 80 -17.77 -18.36 -12.92
CA ASN A 80 -18.46 -19.50 -12.35
C ASN A 80 -18.46 -20.68 -13.34
N SER A 81 -18.03 -21.85 -12.89
CA SER A 81 -17.94 -23.06 -13.71
C SER A 81 -19.28 -23.48 -14.35
N ALA A 82 -20.41 -23.16 -13.70
CA ALA A 82 -21.73 -23.37 -14.28
C ALA A 82 -21.96 -22.51 -15.55
N VAL A 83 -21.50 -21.25 -15.53
CA VAL A 83 -21.57 -20.34 -16.69
C VAL A 83 -20.56 -20.76 -17.75
N GLU A 84 -19.35 -21.21 -17.36
CA GLU A 84 -18.36 -21.76 -18.30
C GLU A 84 -18.91 -22.98 -19.04
N SER A 85 -19.59 -23.89 -18.33
CA SER A 85 -20.18 -25.10 -18.92
C SER A 85 -21.43 -24.83 -19.76
N ASN A 86 -22.11 -23.71 -19.52
CA ASN A 86 -23.31 -23.29 -20.24
C ASN A 86 -23.31 -21.77 -20.49
N PRO A 87 -22.63 -21.29 -21.54
CA PRO A 87 -22.54 -19.86 -21.84
C PRO A 87 -23.90 -19.18 -22.10
N ALA A 88 -24.95 -19.94 -22.45
CA ALA A 88 -26.30 -19.40 -22.58
C ALA A 88 -26.84 -18.80 -21.28
N ALA A 89 -26.28 -19.18 -20.11
CA ALA A 89 -26.60 -18.60 -18.82
C ALA A 89 -26.32 -17.09 -18.72
N LEU A 90 -25.43 -16.54 -19.57
CA LEU A 90 -25.22 -15.10 -19.68
C LEU A 90 -26.45 -14.34 -20.18
N ARG A 91 -27.30 -15.01 -20.96
CA ARG A 91 -28.59 -14.50 -21.44
C ARG A 91 -29.73 -14.97 -20.54
N ASP A 92 -29.72 -16.25 -20.22
CA ASP A 92 -30.85 -16.96 -19.62
C ASP A 92 -30.97 -16.73 -18.12
N GLY A 93 -29.86 -16.42 -17.45
CA GLY A 93 -29.81 -16.26 -16.01
C GLY A 93 -29.35 -17.54 -15.32
N THR A 94 -28.74 -17.37 -14.16
CA THR A 94 -28.19 -18.48 -13.37
C THR A 94 -29.14 -18.92 -12.28
N HIS A 95 -29.97 -18.02 -11.76
CA HIS A 95 -30.95 -18.31 -10.71
C HIS A 95 -32.06 -17.25 -10.68
N ALA A 96 -33.18 -17.60 -10.05
CA ALA A 96 -34.29 -16.67 -9.84
C ALA A 96 -33.98 -15.69 -8.70
N VAL A 97 -34.45 -14.46 -8.85
CA VAL A 97 -34.34 -13.42 -7.82
C VAL A 97 -35.72 -13.20 -7.22
N SER A 98 -35.79 -13.27 -5.89
CA SER A 98 -37.00 -12.85 -5.16
C SER A 98 -36.92 -11.35 -4.89
N ALA A 99 -38.01 -10.64 -5.16
CA ALA A 99 -38.08 -9.21 -4.84
C ALA A 99 -37.98 -8.99 -3.33
N VAL A 100 -37.11 -8.06 -2.93
CA VAL A 100 -37.00 -7.58 -1.55
C VAL A 100 -37.13 -6.05 -1.55
N SER A 101 -37.72 -5.50 -0.50
CA SER A 101 -37.83 -4.03 -0.36
C SER A 101 -36.44 -3.40 -0.34
N GLY A 102 -36.21 -2.38 -1.19
CA GLY A 102 -34.90 -1.72 -1.31
C GLY A 102 -33.85 -2.48 -2.13
N GLY A 103 -34.19 -3.63 -2.71
CA GLY A 103 -33.28 -4.43 -3.53
C GLY A 103 -33.78 -4.67 -4.95
N PRO A 104 -33.13 -5.58 -5.69
CA PRO A 104 -33.52 -5.91 -7.05
C PRO A 104 -34.97 -6.39 -7.17
N THR A 105 -35.58 -6.11 -8.32
CA THR A 105 -36.92 -6.63 -8.64
C THR A 105 -36.88 -8.14 -8.90
N ALA A 106 -38.03 -8.80 -8.81
CA ALA A 106 -38.11 -10.24 -9.06
C ALA A 106 -37.66 -10.60 -10.49
N PHE A 107 -36.99 -11.73 -10.62
CA PHE A 107 -36.50 -12.25 -11.90
C PHE A 107 -36.68 -13.75 -11.97
N SER A 108 -37.09 -14.24 -13.15
CA SER A 108 -37.15 -15.66 -13.47
C SER A 108 -36.23 -15.94 -14.66
N PRO A 109 -35.29 -16.90 -14.56
CA PRO A 109 -34.45 -17.31 -15.66
C PRO A 109 -35.25 -17.80 -16.86
N ASN A 110 -34.68 -17.69 -18.06
CA ASN A 110 -35.23 -18.28 -19.26
C ASN A 110 -35.25 -19.81 -19.10
N PRO A 111 -36.42 -20.46 -19.13
CA PRO A 111 -36.50 -21.91 -18.97
C PRO A 111 -35.86 -22.62 -20.18
N SER A 112 -35.55 -23.91 -20.00
CA SER A 112 -35.13 -24.75 -21.13
C SER A 112 -36.19 -24.76 -22.24
N GLY A 113 -35.79 -24.44 -23.46
CA GLY A 113 -36.71 -24.29 -24.60
C GLY A 113 -37.51 -22.98 -24.61
N GLY A 114 -37.18 -22.04 -23.72
CA GLY A 114 -37.77 -20.70 -23.71
C GLY A 114 -37.33 -19.84 -24.90
N PRO A 115 -37.81 -18.58 -24.99
CA PRO A 115 -37.60 -17.73 -26.15
C PRO A 115 -36.12 -17.50 -26.47
N ALA A 116 -35.76 -17.58 -27.75
CA ALA A 116 -34.40 -17.28 -28.21
C ALA A 116 -34.02 -15.78 -28.06
N GLY A 117 -35.02 -14.90 -28.07
CA GLY A 117 -34.86 -13.45 -27.90
C GLY A 117 -34.99 -12.96 -26.45
N PHE A 118 -34.71 -13.80 -25.46
CA PHE A 118 -34.78 -13.41 -24.04
C PHE A 118 -33.67 -12.40 -23.72
N VAL A 119 -34.04 -11.16 -23.39
CA VAL A 119 -33.08 -10.07 -23.08
C VAL A 119 -33.20 -9.56 -21.64
N THR A 120 -34.19 -10.03 -20.89
CA THR A 120 -34.54 -9.49 -19.57
C THR A 120 -33.38 -9.51 -18.58
N LEU A 121 -32.56 -10.58 -18.54
CA LEU A 121 -31.39 -10.58 -17.66
C LEU A 121 -30.37 -9.53 -18.09
N LEU A 122 -30.13 -9.42 -19.41
CA LEU A 122 -29.10 -8.56 -19.96
C LEU A 122 -29.42 -7.09 -19.67
N ASP A 123 -30.68 -6.69 -19.89
CA ASP A 123 -31.17 -5.35 -19.55
C ASP A 123 -30.98 -5.06 -18.05
N ARG A 124 -31.41 -5.99 -17.17
CA ARG A 124 -31.24 -5.84 -15.71
C ARG A 124 -29.79 -5.68 -15.29
N VAL A 125 -28.89 -6.48 -15.87
CA VAL A 125 -27.47 -6.43 -15.53
C VAL A 125 -26.86 -5.11 -15.99
N LEU A 126 -27.17 -4.69 -17.22
CA LEU A 126 -26.65 -3.44 -17.80
C LEU A 126 -27.18 -2.20 -17.07
N ASP A 127 -28.47 -2.18 -16.73
CA ASP A 127 -29.12 -1.02 -16.09
C ASP A 127 -28.70 -0.88 -14.62
N HIS A 128 -28.51 -1.99 -13.90
CA HIS A 128 -28.37 -1.95 -12.45
C HIS A 128 -27.02 -2.43 -11.92
N SER A 129 -26.36 -3.43 -12.50
CA SER A 129 -25.19 -4.05 -11.85
C SER A 129 -23.98 -3.10 -11.76
N LEU A 130 -23.77 -2.30 -12.81
CA LEU A 130 -22.69 -1.31 -12.86
C LEU A 130 -23.15 0.09 -12.40
N GLY A 131 -24.46 0.31 -12.36
CA GLY A 131 -25.08 1.56 -11.93
C GLY A 131 -25.08 1.75 -10.40
N ASN A 132 -25.78 2.80 -9.98
CA ASN A 132 -25.91 3.19 -8.57
C ASN A 132 -27.15 2.59 -7.89
N THR A 133 -28.03 1.90 -8.63
CA THR A 133 -29.31 1.38 -8.16
C THR A 133 -29.43 -0.12 -8.39
N ALA A 134 -30.04 -0.81 -7.42
CA ALA A 134 -30.41 -2.23 -7.53
C ALA A 134 -31.70 -2.42 -8.33
N SER A 135 -32.55 -1.39 -8.33
CA SER A 135 -33.73 -1.22 -9.18
C SER A 135 -34.13 0.27 -9.15
N ASP A 136 -35.05 0.69 -10.03
CA ASP A 136 -35.50 2.09 -10.09
C ASP A 136 -35.82 2.68 -8.70
N GLY A 137 -35.19 3.81 -8.37
CA GLY A 137 -35.35 4.51 -7.10
C GLY A 137 -34.75 3.82 -5.86
N ASN A 138 -34.11 2.65 -6.00
CA ASN A 138 -33.53 1.88 -4.91
C ASN A 138 -32.01 1.79 -5.06
N PRO A 139 -31.22 2.64 -4.36
CA PRO A 139 -29.77 2.66 -4.49
C PRO A 139 -29.16 1.34 -3.99
N TRP A 140 -28.05 0.93 -4.60
CA TRP A 140 -27.21 -0.09 -3.98
C TRP A 140 -26.72 0.39 -2.63
N PRO A 141 -26.66 -0.47 -1.61
CA PRO A 141 -25.97 -0.10 -0.39
C PRO A 141 -24.49 0.18 -0.69
N GLY A 142 -23.89 1.11 0.04
CA GLY A 142 -22.50 1.50 -0.12
C GLY A 142 -21.51 0.35 0.05
N PHE A 143 -20.30 0.55 -0.48
CA PHE A 143 -19.19 -0.38 -0.31
C PHE A 143 -18.75 -0.41 1.17
N PRO A 144 -18.44 -1.59 1.73
CA PRO A 144 -17.83 -1.69 3.05
C PRO A 144 -16.55 -0.85 3.13
N SER A 145 -16.52 0.11 4.07
CA SER A 145 -15.37 1.00 4.28
C SER A 145 -14.72 0.86 5.64
N GLY A 146 -15.29 0.09 6.56
CA GLY A 146 -14.74 -0.17 7.90
C GLY A 146 -14.89 -1.64 8.29
N GLY A 147 -14.22 -2.06 9.36
CA GLY A 147 -14.23 -3.47 9.77
C GLY A 147 -13.42 -4.36 8.82
N LEU A 148 -12.47 -3.78 8.10
CA LEU A 148 -11.67 -4.45 7.08
C LEU A 148 -10.42 -5.10 7.70
N GLY A 149 -9.80 -5.99 6.92
CA GLY A 149 -8.58 -6.69 7.31
C GLY A 149 -8.83 -7.88 8.25
N PRO A 150 -7.78 -8.68 8.52
CA PRO A 150 -7.90 -9.93 9.27
C PRO A 150 -8.42 -9.77 10.70
N ASP A 151 -8.18 -8.62 11.32
CA ASP A 151 -8.59 -8.29 12.69
C ASP A 151 -9.76 -7.30 12.75
N GLY A 152 -10.30 -6.90 11.59
CA GLY A 152 -11.40 -5.94 11.48
C GLY A 152 -11.05 -4.51 11.92
N SER A 153 -9.76 -4.18 12.08
CA SER A 153 -9.33 -2.86 12.57
C SER A 153 -9.18 -1.81 11.46
N LEU A 154 -9.17 -2.24 10.19
CA LEU A 154 -8.85 -1.37 9.07
C LEU A 154 -10.08 -0.63 8.54
N THR A 155 -9.84 0.60 8.10
CA THR A 155 -10.82 1.46 7.43
C THR A 155 -10.26 1.86 6.08
N SER A 156 -11.04 1.72 5.02
CA SER A 156 -10.69 2.16 3.67
C SER A 156 -10.65 3.67 3.58
N ALA A 157 -9.74 4.19 2.75
CA ALA A 157 -9.72 5.61 2.40
C ALA A 157 -10.68 5.95 1.25
N ILE A 158 -11.33 4.95 0.65
CA ILE A 158 -12.37 5.08 -0.36
C ILE A 158 -13.70 5.19 0.37
N ALA A 159 -14.41 6.30 0.16
CA ALA A 159 -15.66 6.59 0.83
C ALA A 159 -16.71 7.05 -0.17
N ASN A 160 -17.98 6.71 0.11
CA ASN A 160 -19.15 7.18 -0.64
C ASN A 160 -19.13 6.83 -2.14
N ALA A 161 -18.37 5.81 -2.55
CA ALA A 161 -18.43 5.30 -3.90
C ALA A 161 -19.83 4.73 -4.17
N SER A 162 -20.48 5.22 -5.23
CA SER A 162 -21.87 4.85 -5.56
C SER A 162 -21.96 3.77 -6.64
N THR A 163 -21.02 3.77 -7.58
CA THR A 163 -20.89 2.79 -8.66
C THR A 163 -19.58 2.01 -8.54
N VAL A 164 -19.50 0.88 -9.24
CA VAL A 164 -18.25 0.09 -9.33
C VAL A 164 -17.16 0.89 -10.05
N GLU A 165 -17.52 1.67 -11.06
CA GLU A 165 -16.60 2.54 -11.79
C GLU A 165 -16.02 3.66 -10.91
N ASP A 166 -16.87 4.31 -10.10
CA ASP A 166 -16.45 5.33 -9.15
C ASP A 166 -15.51 4.74 -8.09
N TYR A 167 -15.85 3.56 -7.54
CA TYR A 167 -14.96 2.85 -6.63
C TYR A 167 -13.60 2.55 -7.27
N ALA A 168 -13.59 2.03 -8.50
CA ALA A 168 -12.35 1.70 -9.21
C ALA A 168 -11.48 2.94 -9.48
N THR A 169 -12.10 4.06 -9.86
CA THR A 169 -11.41 5.34 -10.06
C THR A 169 -10.81 5.85 -8.76
N GLN A 170 -11.57 5.80 -7.66
CA GLN A 170 -11.08 6.19 -6.34
C GLN A 170 -9.99 5.25 -5.81
N LEU A 171 -10.08 3.95 -6.08
CA LEU A 171 -9.07 2.97 -5.72
C LEU A 171 -7.72 3.31 -6.35
N VAL A 172 -7.70 3.51 -7.66
CA VAL A 172 -6.48 3.89 -8.39
C VAL A 172 -5.92 5.21 -7.86
N ARG A 173 -6.78 6.19 -7.60
CA ARG A 173 -6.40 7.49 -7.03
C ARG A 173 -5.72 7.32 -5.67
N VAL A 174 -6.39 6.67 -4.70
CA VAL A 174 -5.89 6.46 -3.34
C VAL A 174 -4.58 5.69 -3.34
N HIS A 175 -4.46 4.65 -4.17
CA HIS A 175 -3.22 3.85 -4.23
C HIS A 175 -2.07 4.64 -4.85
N THR A 176 -2.36 5.47 -5.86
CA THR A 176 -1.35 6.32 -6.50
C THR A 176 -0.92 7.46 -5.58
N GLU A 177 -1.84 8.06 -4.83
CA GLU A 177 -1.57 9.07 -3.80
C GLU A 177 -0.65 8.49 -2.70
N ALA A 178 -1.00 7.33 -2.14
CA ALA A 178 -0.18 6.66 -1.13
C ALA A 178 1.24 6.35 -1.66
N ARG A 179 1.36 5.95 -2.93
CA ARG A 179 2.66 5.73 -3.59
C ARG A 179 3.45 7.04 -3.74
N ALA A 180 2.79 8.13 -4.14
CA ALA A 180 3.42 9.43 -4.30
C ALA A 180 3.94 9.95 -2.94
N GLU A 181 3.12 9.88 -1.89
CA GLU A 181 3.50 10.25 -0.53
C GLU A 181 4.70 9.44 -0.04
N ALA A 182 4.68 8.11 -0.22
CA ALA A 182 5.79 7.25 0.15
C ALA A 182 7.09 7.58 -0.63
N THR A 183 6.96 8.00 -1.89
CA THR A 183 8.10 8.40 -2.73
C THR A 183 8.69 9.72 -2.21
N THR A 184 7.86 10.72 -1.94
CA THR A 184 8.31 11.99 -1.36
C THR A 184 8.95 11.79 0.02
N ALA A 185 8.39 10.94 0.88
CA ALA A 185 8.96 10.61 2.18
C ALA A 185 10.36 9.97 2.04
N LYS A 186 10.52 9.05 1.08
CA LYS A 186 11.81 8.42 0.77
C LYS A 186 12.84 9.44 0.27
N ASP A 187 12.45 10.35 -0.61
CA ASP A 187 13.35 11.36 -1.17
C ASP A 187 13.83 12.33 -0.08
N ASN A 188 12.92 12.79 0.79
CA ASN A 188 13.25 13.63 1.94
C ASN A 188 14.21 12.91 2.91
N ALA A 189 13.94 11.64 3.23
CA ALA A 189 14.81 10.86 4.10
C ALA A 189 16.20 10.65 3.49
N THR A 190 16.27 10.44 2.17
CA THR A 190 17.53 10.28 1.43
C THR A 190 18.33 11.59 1.41
N ALA A 191 17.68 12.72 1.13
CA ALA A 191 18.33 14.02 1.16
C ALA A 191 18.89 14.37 2.55
N MET A 192 18.12 14.06 3.61
CA MET A 192 18.58 14.24 4.99
C MET A 192 19.80 13.36 5.31
N GLN A 193 19.77 12.09 4.90
CA GLN A 193 20.89 11.16 5.09
C GLN A 193 22.15 11.64 4.36
N GLN A 194 22.02 12.13 3.12
CA GLN A 194 23.13 12.69 2.36
C GLN A 194 23.69 13.94 3.03
N GLY A 195 22.83 14.83 3.52
CA GLY A 195 23.23 16.03 4.24
C GLY A 195 24.00 15.74 5.54
N ILE A 196 23.52 14.75 6.33
CA ILE A 196 24.23 14.29 7.53
C ILE A 196 25.59 13.69 7.14
N THR A 197 25.62 12.81 6.13
CA THR A 197 26.86 12.16 5.66
C THR A 197 27.90 13.19 5.20
N ALA A 198 27.47 14.21 4.46
CA ALA A 198 28.33 15.29 4.01
C ALA A 198 28.85 16.18 5.15
N ARG A 199 28.06 16.37 6.22
CA ARG A 199 28.53 17.09 7.42
C ARG A 199 29.53 16.27 8.22
N ILE A 200 29.25 14.97 8.40
CA ILE A 200 30.16 14.05 9.08
C ILE A 200 31.49 13.99 8.31
N SER A 201 31.48 13.81 6.99
CA SER A 201 32.72 13.76 6.21
C SER A 201 33.53 15.06 6.24
N LYS A 202 32.87 16.22 6.31
CA LYS A 202 33.55 17.52 6.50
C LYS A 202 34.17 17.69 7.88
N GLN A 203 33.57 17.11 8.93
CA GLN A 203 34.06 17.25 10.30
C GLN A 203 35.06 16.15 10.70
N SER A 204 34.84 14.92 10.24
CA SER A 204 35.71 13.77 10.49
C SER A 204 36.80 13.61 9.45
N GLY A 205 36.73 14.35 8.34
CA GLY A 205 37.74 14.37 7.30
C GLY A 205 38.97 15.11 7.78
N VAL A 206 40.08 14.39 7.91
CA VAL A 206 41.41 14.99 7.98
C VAL A 206 41.75 15.47 6.57
N ASP A 207 41.83 16.78 6.39
CA ASP A 207 42.33 17.35 5.14
C ASP A 207 43.85 17.12 5.09
N SER A 208 44.29 16.16 4.29
CA SER A 208 45.70 15.77 4.16
C SER A 208 46.61 16.93 3.78
N ASP A 209 46.11 17.92 3.05
CA ASP A 209 46.89 19.10 2.67
C ASP A 209 47.07 20.03 3.88
N THR A 210 46.02 20.15 4.71
CA THR A 210 46.10 20.88 5.98
C THR A 210 46.98 20.17 6.99
N GLU A 211 46.87 18.84 7.13
CA GLU A 211 47.76 18.07 8.01
C GLU A 211 49.20 18.08 7.51
N MET A 212 49.44 18.03 6.19
CA MET A 212 50.79 18.12 5.63
C MET A 212 51.39 19.51 5.82
N ALA A 213 50.60 20.58 5.65
CA ALA A 213 51.02 21.93 5.97
C ALA A 213 51.35 22.07 7.47
N ALA A 214 50.52 21.52 8.35
CA ALA A 214 50.77 21.49 9.79
C ALA A 214 52.03 20.70 10.15
N LEU A 215 52.27 19.55 9.49
CA LEU A 215 53.48 18.74 9.66
C LEU A 215 54.73 19.48 9.19
N VAL A 216 54.69 20.17 8.04
CA VAL A 216 55.81 20.99 7.55
C VAL A 216 56.08 22.15 8.51
N GLN A 217 55.03 22.79 9.03
CA GLN A 217 55.16 23.88 10.00
C GLN A 217 55.77 23.37 11.31
N LEU A 218 55.35 22.20 11.77
CA LEU A 218 55.90 21.52 12.94
C LEU A 218 57.37 21.13 12.72
N GLN A 219 57.72 20.58 11.56
CA GLN A 219 59.10 20.23 11.20
C GLN A 219 60.00 21.48 11.17
N ASN A 220 59.53 22.58 10.59
CA ASN A 220 60.25 23.85 10.58
C ASN A 220 60.44 24.41 12.00
N ALA A 221 59.43 24.31 12.87
CA ALA A 221 59.54 24.71 14.27
C ALA A 221 60.54 23.84 15.04
N TYR A 222 60.55 22.52 14.84
CA TYR A 222 61.55 21.63 15.44
C TYR A 222 62.96 21.91 14.94
N ALA A 223 63.15 22.12 13.63
CA ALA A 223 64.44 22.47 13.05
C ALA A 223 64.95 23.83 13.57
N ALA A 224 64.06 24.81 13.73
CA ALA A 224 64.38 26.10 14.33
C ALA A 224 64.76 25.94 15.81
N ASN A 225 63.99 25.19 16.59
CA ASN A 225 64.29 24.91 18.00
C ASN A 225 65.62 24.16 18.17
N ALA A 226 65.94 23.22 17.28
CA ALA A 226 67.23 22.52 17.27
C ALA A 226 68.40 23.48 16.99
N ARG A 227 68.24 24.42 16.04
CA ARG A 227 69.25 25.46 15.79
C ARG A 227 69.46 26.37 17.00
N VAL A 228 68.37 26.80 17.66
CA VAL A 228 68.42 27.60 18.89
C VAL A 228 69.14 26.85 20.02
N MET A 229 68.88 25.54 20.16
CA MET A 229 69.62 24.68 21.10
C MET A 229 71.11 24.61 20.77
N THR A 230 71.49 24.40 19.50
CA THR A 230 72.91 24.35 19.11
C THR A 230 73.63 25.69 19.31
N THR A 231 72.97 26.82 19.04
CA THR A 231 73.56 28.14 19.31
C THR A 231 73.68 28.42 20.80
N ALA A 232 72.70 28.02 21.60
CA ALA A 232 72.80 28.09 23.06
C ALA A 232 73.95 27.23 23.61
N GLN A 233 74.15 26.02 23.07
CA GLN A 233 75.27 25.15 23.43
C GLN A 233 76.62 25.77 23.05
N ALA A 234 76.75 26.30 21.83
CA ALA A 234 77.95 26.99 21.40
C ALA A 234 78.26 28.25 22.26
N MET A 235 77.22 29.00 22.65
CA MET A 235 77.36 30.13 23.57
C MET A 235 77.82 29.69 24.96
N PHE A 236 77.27 28.58 25.47
CA PHE A 236 77.66 28.02 26.77
C PHE A 236 79.11 27.52 26.76
N ASP A 237 79.52 26.83 25.69
CA ASP A 237 80.89 26.35 25.51
C ASP A 237 81.89 27.53 25.38
N ALA A 238 81.52 28.59 24.65
CA ALA A 238 82.34 29.81 24.57
C ALA A 238 82.49 30.50 25.95
N LEU A 239 81.42 30.53 26.75
CA LEU A 239 81.43 31.07 28.11
C LEU A 239 82.32 30.23 29.04
N MET A 240 82.23 28.90 28.96
CA MET A 240 83.09 27.97 29.70
C MET A 240 84.56 28.01 29.24
N GLY A 241 84.81 28.30 27.96
CA GLY A 241 86.15 28.48 27.40
C GLY A 241 86.82 29.78 27.83
N ALA A 242 86.04 30.85 28.05
CA ALA A 242 86.55 32.16 28.50
C ALA A 242 86.87 32.22 30.01
N VAL A 243 86.40 31.25 30.80
CA VAL A 243 86.61 31.16 32.27
C VAL A 243 87.79 30.23 32.64
N ARG A 244 88.55 29.74 31.66
CA ARG A 244 89.78 28.97 31.87
C ARG A 244 91.03 29.82 31.73
#